data_AF-A0A660YEY1-F1
#
_entry.id   AF-A0A660YEY1-F1
#
_cell.length_a   1.000
_cell.length_b   1.000
_cell.length_c   1.000
_cell.angle_alpha   90.00
_cell.angle_beta   90.00
_cell.angle_gamma   90.00
#
_symmetry.space_group_name_H-M   'P 1'
#
loop_
_entity.id
_entity.type
_entity.pdbx_description
1 polymer ?
#
loop_
_entity_poly.entity_id
_entity_poly.type
_entity_poly.pdbx_seq_one_letter_code
_entity_poly.pdbx_strand_id
1 'polypeptide(L)'
;MGDGLCLTSGLILGWTTAYIKVLLRRMNLFKIIVWEMALGVPAFFLASIFLESGPYHLTLPGAISLAYQSLGITVVGFVLWAYVLKQSPVARFTSFFFLTPLLGIVLSYITLGEPVTPQLSLGALLVAGGIYLANR
;
A
#
# COMPACT_ATOMS: atom_id res chain seq x y z
N MET A 1 -22.21 7.92 -4.56
CA MET A 1 -21.76 6.50 -4.48
C MET A 1 -20.28 6.39 -4.13
N GLY A 2 -19.39 7.21 -4.69
CA GLY A 2 -17.96 7.20 -4.35
C GLY A 2 -17.62 7.44 -2.87
N ASP A 3 -18.25 8.43 -2.22
CA ASP A 3 -17.94 8.75 -0.82
C ASP A 3 -18.27 7.61 0.16
N GLY A 4 -19.37 6.89 -0.09
CA GLY A 4 -19.73 5.70 0.69
C GLY A 4 -18.70 4.58 0.54
N LEU A 5 -18.18 4.38 -0.68
CA LEU A 5 -17.13 3.40 -0.95
C LEU A 5 -15.84 3.77 -0.21
N CYS A 6 -15.42 5.05 -0.27
CA CYS A 6 -14.25 5.57 0.45
C CYS A 6 -14.37 5.39 1.98
N LEU A 7 -15.55 5.63 2.54
CA LEU A 7 -15.80 5.42 3.97
C LEU A 7 -15.70 3.95 4.34
N THR A 8 -16.33 3.06 3.57
CA THR A 8 -16.26 1.62 3.82
C THR A 8 -14.83 1.07 3.67
N SER A 9 -14.07 1.53 2.67
CA SER A 9 -12.67 1.13 2.52
C SER A 9 -11.80 1.61 3.67
N GLY A 10 -12.02 2.84 4.17
CA GLY A 10 -11.33 3.36 5.34
C GLY A 10 -11.61 2.56 6.61
N LEU A 11 -12.87 2.18 6.83
CA LEU A 11 -13.27 1.33 7.96
C LEU A 11 -12.64 -0.06 7.89
N ILE A 12 -12.67 -0.69 6.70
CA ILE A 12 -12.06 -2.01 6.47
C ILE A 12 -10.54 -1.93 6.70
N LEU A 13 -9.87 -0.92 6.16
CA LEU A 13 -8.43 -0.75 6.33
C LEU A 13 -8.04 -0.55 7.81
N GLY A 14 -8.79 0.29 8.53
CA GLY A 14 -8.59 0.52 9.96
C GLY A 14 -8.78 -0.76 10.77
N TRP A 15 -9.84 -1.52 10.49
CA TRP A 15 -10.12 -2.81 11.12
C TRP A 15 -8.98 -3.82 10.87
N THR A 16 -8.58 -4.02 9.62
CA THR A 16 -7.53 -4.96 9.23
C THR A 16 -6.20 -4.61 9.89
N THR A 17 -5.85 -3.33 9.95
CA THR A 17 -4.62 -2.86 10.61
C THR A 17 -4.61 -3.17 12.10
N ALA A 18 -5.74 -2.95 12.79
CA ALA A 18 -5.89 -3.28 14.20
C ALA A 18 -5.84 -4.80 14.44
N TYR A 19 -6.51 -5.58 13.59
CA TYR A 19 -6.56 -7.04 13.68
C TYR A 19 -5.19 -7.68 13.46
N ILE A 20 -4.44 -7.26 12.43
CA ILE A 20 -3.07 -7.76 12.16
C ILE A 20 -2.15 -7.45 13.35
N LYS A 21 -2.24 -6.26 13.95
CA LYS A 21 -1.45 -5.92 15.15
C LYS A 21 -1.74 -6.89 16.31
N VAL A 22 -2.99 -7.30 16.51
CA VAL A 22 -3.35 -8.28 17.54
C VAL A 22 -2.79 -9.67 17.20
N LEU A 23 -2.90 -10.10 15.94
CA LEU A 23 -2.37 -11.40 15.49
C LEU A 23 -0.85 -11.47 15.62
N LEU A 24 -0.13 -10.38 15.33
CA LEU A 24 1.34 -10.31 15.46
C LEU A 24 1.84 -10.53 16.90
N ARG A 25 0.99 -10.31 17.92
CA ARG A 25 1.34 -10.62 19.32
C ARG A 25 1.31 -12.13 19.61
N ARG A 26 0.63 -12.93 18.78
CA ARG A 26 0.43 -14.38 18.99
C ARG A 26 1.08 -15.24 17.90
N MET A 27 1.37 -14.67 16.72
CA MET A 27 1.86 -15.39 15.55
C MET A 27 3.01 -14.64 14.88
N ASN A 28 3.96 -15.39 14.32
CA ASN A 28 5.03 -14.83 13.50
C ASN A 28 4.46 -14.20 12.24
N LEU A 29 5.00 -13.04 11.86
CA LEU A 29 4.62 -12.26 10.70
C LEU A 29 4.51 -13.08 9.40
N PHE A 30 5.48 -13.95 9.13
CA PHE A 30 5.46 -14.81 7.95
C PHE A 30 4.23 -15.72 7.87
N LYS A 31 3.76 -16.25 9.01
CA LYS A 31 2.55 -17.09 9.02
C LYS A 31 1.30 -16.27 8.68
N ILE A 32 1.23 -15.03 9.16
CA ILE A 32 0.10 -14.14 8.87
C ILE A 32 0.03 -13.86 7.38
N ILE A 33 1.15 -13.45 6.76
CA ILE A 33 1.21 -13.16 5.31
C ILE A 33 0.84 -14.39 4.48
N VAL A 34 1.34 -15.57 4.84
CA VAL A 34 1.00 -16.81 4.12
C VAL A 34 -0.49 -17.10 4.19
N TRP A 35 -1.11 -16.98 5.37
CA TRP A 35 -2.55 -17.18 5.52
C TRP A 35 -3.37 -16.11 4.79
N GLU A 36 -2.93 -14.86 4.82
CA GLU A 36 -3.56 -13.75 4.11
C GLU A 36 -3.55 -13.98 2.60
N MET A 37 -2.42 -14.43 2.03
CA MET A 37 -2.32 -14.77 0.62
C MET A 37 -3.11 -16.03 0.27
N ALA A 38 -3.04 -17.08 1.11
CA ALA A 38 -3.72 -18.35 0.88
C ALA A 38 -5.25 -18.19 0.87
N LEU A 39 -5.80 -17.29 1.69
CA LEU A 39 -7.23 -16.97 1.71
C LEU A 39 -7.59 -15.87 0.69
N GLY A 40 -6.69 -14.90 0.48
CA GLY A 40 -6.90 -13.77 -0.42
C GLY A 40 -6.99 -14.19 -1.89
N VAL A 41 -6.07 -15.04 -2.36
CA VAL A 41 -6.04 -15.50 -3.76
C VAL A 41 -7.37 -16.16 -4.19
N PRO A 42 -7.91 -17.19 -3.50
CA PRO A 42 -9.18 -17.78 -3.90
C PRO A 42 -10.36 -16.82 -3.71
N ALA A 43 -10.36 -15.96 -2.68
CA ALA A 43 -11.41 -14.97 -2.49
C ALA A 43 -11.45 -13.94 -3.63
N PHE A 44 -10.30 -13.39 -4.04
CA PHE A 44 -10.19 -12.48 -5.18
C PHE A 44 -10.51 -13.17 -6.50
N PHE A 45 -10.09 -14.42 -6.69
CA PHE A 45 -10.43 -15.20 -7.88
C PHE A 45 -11.95 -15.40 -8.01
N LEU A 46 -12.63 -15.75 -6.91
CA LEU A 46 -14.09 -15.86 -6.89
C LEU A 46 -14.75 -14.51 -7.16
N ALA A 47 -14.29 -13.43 -6.53
CA ALA A 47 -14.81 -12.08 -6.78
C ALA A 47 -14.66 -11.66 -8.25
N SER A 48 -13.54 -12.02 -8.87
CA SER A 48 -13.25 -11.79 -10.30
C SER A 48 -14.36 -12.34 -11.19
N ILE A 49 -14.83 -13.56 -10.92
CA ILE A 49 -15.89 -14.22 -11.71
C ILE A 49 -17.21 -13.45 -11.67
N PHE A 50 -17.54 -12.82 -10.55
CA PHE A 50 -18.81 -12.11 -10.37
C PHE A 50 -18.75 -10.64 -10.78
N LEU A 51 -17.58 -9.99 -10.63
CA LEU A 51 -17.42 -8.55 -10.83
C LEU A 51 -16.87 -8.18 -12.21
N GLU A 52 -16.10 -9.06 -12.85
CA GLU A 52 -15.50 -8.79 -14.16
C GLU A 52 -16.27 -9.53 -15.25
N SER A 53 -16.87 -8.76 -16.16
CA SER A 53 -17.71 -9.30 -17.25
C SER A 53 -17.10 -9.10 -18.65
N GLY A 54 -15.77 -8.97 -18.75
CA GLY A 54 -15.05 -8.72 -20.00
C GLY A 54 -14.05 -9.82 -20.38
N PRO A 55 -13.65 -9.93 -21.65
CA PRO A 55 -12.61 -10.87 -22.07
C PRO A 55 -11.27 -10.52 -21.41
N TYR A 56 -10.65 -11.51 -20.76
CA TYR A 56 -9.30 -11.38 -20.21
C TYR A 56 -8.28 -11.29 -21.33
N HIS A 57 -7.75 -10.07 -21.56
CA HIS A 57 -6.67 -9.84 -22.50
C HIS A 57 -5.35 -9.68 -21.77
N LEU A 58 -4.60 -10.78 -21.63
CA LEU A 58 -3.23 -10.72 -21.14
C LEU A 58 -2.32 -10.15 -22.24
N THR A 59 -2.15 -8.83 -22.23
CA THR A 59 -1.21 -8.16 -23.13
C THR A 59 0.21 -8.25 -22.57
N LEU A 60 1.22 -8.23 -23.44
CA LEU A 60 2.62 -8.23 -23.00
C LEU A 60 2.93 -7.05 -22.05
N PRO A 61 2.48 -5.80 -22.30
CA PRO A 61 2.61 -4.72 -21.33
C PRO A 61 1.95 -5.03 -19.98
N GLY A 62 0.73 -5.60 -19.99
CA GLY A 62 0.05 -6.00 -18.75
C GLY A 62 0.81 -7.06 -17.96
N ALA A 63 1.36 -8.07 -18.64
CA ALA A 63 2.19 -9.09 -18.01
C ALA A 63 3.48 -8.51 -17.40
N ILE A 64 4.14 -7.58 -18.10
CA ILE A 64 5.34 -6.89 -17.59
C ILE A 64 4.99 -6.03 -16.38
N SER A 65 3.88 -5.29 -16.41
CA SER A 65 3.41 -4.50 -15.27
C SER A 65 3.11 -5.38 -14.05
N LEU A 66 2.46 -6.53 -14.25
CA LEU A 66 2.20 -7.50 -13.17
C LEU A 66 3.50 -8.08 -12.59
N ALA A 67 4.48 -8.41 -13.44
CA ALA A 67 5.79 -8.88 -13.01
C ALA A 67 6.54 -7.79 -12.21
N TYR A 68 6.52 -6.54 -12.69
CA TYR A 68 7.13 -5.41 -11.99
C TYR A 68 6.47 -5.15 -10.62
N GLN A 69 5.14 -5.21 -10.53
CA GLN A 69 4.41 -5.01 -9.29
C GLN A 69 4.67 -6.12 -8.28
N SER A 70 4.66 -7.38 -8.72
CA SER A 70 4.82 -8.55 -7.85
C SER A 70 6.29 -8.82 -7.47
N LEU A 71 7.20 -8.85 -8.43
CA LEU A 71 8.61 -9.17 -8.17
C LEU A 71 9.43 -7.94 -7.81
N GLY A 72 9.18 -6.80 -8.48
CA GLY A 72 9.89 -5.56 -8.21
C GLY A 72 9.42 -4.92 -6.92
N ILE A 73 8.19 -4.40 -6.93
CA ILE A 73 7.68 -3.57 -5.82
C ILE A 73 7.43 -4.42 -4.57
N THR A 74 6.70 -5.53 -4.70
CA THR A 74 6.25 -6.30 -3.53
C THR A 74 7.39 -7.02 -2.82
N VAL A 75 8.25 -7.77 -3.54
CA VAL A 75 9.38 -8.47 -2.91
C VAL A 75 10.36 -7.50 -2.28
N VAL A 76 10.77 -6.43 -3.00
CA VAL A 76 11.68 -5.42 -2.44
C VAL A 76 11.06 -4.74 -1.23
N GLY A 77 9.77 -4.39 -1.32
CA GLY A 77 9.01 -3.81 -0.20
C GLY A 77 9.03 -4.69 1.04
N PHE A 78 8.74 -5.98 0.91
CA PHE A 78 8.77 -6.93 2.03
C PHE A 78 10.17 -7.14 2.59
N VAL A 79 11.21 -7.22 1.75
CA VAL A 79 12.60 -7.37 2.20
C VAL A 79 13.05 -6.15 2.99
N LEU A 80 12.84 -4.94 2.45
CA LEU A 80 13.15 -3.69 3.13
C LEU A 80 12.37 -3.57 4.43
N TRP A 81 11.09 -3.91 4.41
CA TRP A 81 10.26 -3.88 5.60
C TRP A 81 10.77 -4.83 6.69
N ALA A 82 11.05 -6.09 6.33
CA ALA A 82 11.60 -7.08 7.25
C ALA A 82 12.99 -6.65 7.78
N TYR A 83 13.83 -6.04 6.94
CA TYR A 83 15.12 -5.48 7.34
C TYR A 83 14.96 -4.35 8.37
N VAL A 84 14.03 -3.42 8.14
CA VAL A 84 13.78 -2.29 9.04
C VAL A 84 13.15 -2.75 10.35
N LEU A 85 12.20 -3.70 10.31
CA LEU A 85 11.60 -4.29 11.52
C LEU A 85 12.63 -4.96 12.42
N LYS A 86 13.71 -5.52 11.86
CA LYS A 86 14.80 -6.14 12.63
C LYS A 86 15.70 -5.12 13.33
N GLN A 87 15.77 -3.88 12.85
CA GLN A 87 16.78 -2.90 13.26
C GLN A 87 16.25 -1.70 14.05
N SER A 88 14.94 -1.49 14.14
CA SER A 88 14.38 -0.28 14.76
C SER A 88 13.25 -0.57 15.76
N PRO A 89 13.12 0.22 16.84
CA PRO A 89 11.88 0.29 17.59
C PRO A 89 10.77 0.81 16.66
N VAL A 90 9.66 0.06 16.59
CA VAL A 90 8.50 0.22 15.69
C VAL A 90 7.99 1.67 15.51
N ALA A 91 8.27 2.57 16.46
CA ALA A 91 7.85 3.97 16.43
C ALA A 91 8.43 4.78 15.24
N ARG A 92 9.71 4.60 14.87
CA ARG A 92 10.32 5.36 13.74
C ARG A 92 9.77 4.94 12.37
N PHE A 93 9.17 3.76 12.28
CA PHE A 93 8.65 3.21 11.03
C PHE A 93 7.39 3.94 10.56
N THR A 94 6.55 4.40 11.48
CA THR A 94 5.31 5.13 11.15
C THR A 94 5.60 6.44 10.43
N SER A 95 6.66 7.16 10.84
CA SER A 95 7.09 8.42 10.20
C SER A 95 7.48 8.25 8.72
N PHE A 96 8.00 7.07 8.32
CA PHE A 96 8.34 6.79 6.92
C PHE A 96 7.11 6.58 6.02
N PHE A 97 6.01 6.04 6.53
CA PHE A 97 4.78 5.92 5.73
C PHE A 97 4.18 7.28 5.39
N PHE A 98 4.37 8.28 6.23
CA PHE A 98 3.90 9.63 5.91
C PHE A 98 4.74 10.29 4.81
N LEU A 99 5.98 9.85 4.55
CA LEU A 99 6.78 10.31 3.41
C LEU A 99 6.33 9.72 2.08
N THR A 100 5.60 8.60 2.08
CA THR A 100 5.11 7.92 0.87
C THR A 100 4.37 8.85 -0.11
N PRO A 101 3.39 9.68 0.30
CA PRO A 101 2.72 10.61 -0.62
C PRO A 101 3.68 11.65 -1.22
N LEU A 102 4.65 12.16 -0.44
CA LEU A 102 5.62 13.13 -0.93
C LEU A 102 6.55 12.52 -1.97
N LEU A 103 7.10 11.34 -1.67
CA LEU A 103 7.92 10.58 -2.63
C LEU A 103 7.12 10.20 -3.87
N GLY A 104 5.84 9.85 -3.71
CA GLY A 104 4.94 9.55 -4.82
C GLY A 104 4.75 10.74 -5.77
N ILE A 105 4.55 11.95 -5.24
CA ILE A 105 4.44 13.17 -6.06
C ILE A 105 5.75 13.45 -6.81
N VAL A 106 6.88 13.37 -6.11
CA VAL A 106 8.20 13.62 -6.72
C VAL A 106 8.50 12.59 -7.80
N LEU A 107 8.24 11.31 -7.53
CA LEU A 107 8.44 10.25 -8.51
C LEU A 107 7.49 10.41 -9.70
N SER A 108 6.20 10.74 -9.50
CA SER A 108 5.26 10.97 -10.61
C SER A 108 5.73 12.10 -11.52
N TYR A 109 6.18 13.21 -10.95
CA TYR A 109 6.75 14.32 -11.73
C TYR A 109 7.98 13.89 -12.55
N ILE A 110 8.87 13.09 -11.96
CA ILE A 110 10.11 12.64 -12.62
C ILE A 110 9.85 11.57 -13.69
N THR A 111 8.99 10.58 -13.40
CA THR A 111 8.81 9.40 -14.26
C THR A 111 7.69 9.56 -15.27
N LEU A 112 6.57 10.19 -14.90
CA LEU A 112 5.42 10.41 -15.78
C LEU A 112 5.43 11.83 -16.39
N GLY A 113 6.20 12.77 -15.84
CA GLY A 113 6.22 14.16 -16.31
C GLY A 113 4.97 14.95 -15.94
N GLU A 114 4.18 14.48 -14.97
CA GLU A 114 2.90 15.11 -14.59
C GLU A 114 3.13 16.48 -13.93
N PRO A 115 2.53 17.57 -14.43
CA PRO A 115 2.73 18.90 -13.87
C PRO A 115 2.24 18.96 -12.42
N VAL A 116 3.13 19.37 -11.51
CA VAL A 116 2.78 19.58 -10.11
C VAL A 116 1.89 20.81 -10.00
N THR A 117 0.59 20.58 -9.77
CA THR A 117 -0.37 21.67 -9.62
C THR A 117 -0.15 22.43 -8.31
N PRO A 118 -0.55 23.72 -8.24
CA PRO A 118 -0.50 24.51 -7.01
C PRO A 118 -1.29 23.86 -5.84
N GLN A 119 -2.40 23.20 -6.16
CA GLN A 119 -3.23 22.49 -5.18
C GLN A 119 -2.49 21.26 -4.61
N LEU A 120 -1.80 20.50 -5.46
CA LEU A 120 -1.02 19.34 -5.04
C LEU A 120 0.17 19.73 -4.16
N SER A 121 0.82 20.85 -4.50
CA SER A 121 1.94 21.40 -3.71
C SER A 121 1.48 21.93 -2.36
N LEU A 122 0.31 22.58 -2.27
CA LEU A 122 -0.31 22.93 -0.98
C LEU A 122 -0.64 21.69 -0.14
N GLY A 123 -1.21 20.64 -0.76
CA GLY A 123 -1.46 19.36 -0.10
C GLY A 123 -0.18 18.71 0.43
N ALA A 124 0.89 18.70 -0.37
CA ALA A 124 2.21 18.20 0.02
C ALA A 124 2.78 18.97 1.22
N LEU A 125 2.68 20.31 1.23
CA LEU A 125 3.12 21.13 2.36
C LEU A 125 2.35 20.84 3.65
N LEU A 126 1.03 20.66 3.57
CA LEU A 126 0.21 20.27 4.72
C LEU A 126 0.61 18.90 5.28
N VAL A 127 0.87 17.92 4.41
CA VAL A 127 1.37 16.60 4.82
C VAL A 127 2.74 16.73 5.48
N ALA A 128 3.68 17.47 4.89
CA ALA A 128 5.00 17.71 5.45
C ALA A 128 4.93 18.38 6.84
N GLY A 129 4.04 19.37 7.01
CA GLY A 129 3.78 20.02 8.30
C GLY A 129 3.21 19.05 9.35
N GLY A 130 2.28 18.19 8.96
CA GLY A 130 1.71 17.16 9.84
C GLY A 130 2.77 16.15 10.33
N ILE A 131 3.68 15.73 9.44
CA ILE A 131 4.80 14.85 9.79
C ILE A 131 5.73 15.52 10.81
N TYR A 132 6.08 16.78 10.55
CA TYR A 132 6.96 17.54 11.44
C TYR A 132 6.35 17.64 12.84
N LEU A 133 5.04 17.92 12.95
CA LEU A 133 4.34 18.00 14.23
C LEU A 133 4.24 16.65 14.94
N ALA A 134 4.01 15.56 14.21
CA ALA A 134 3.87 14.22 14.78
C ALA A 134 5.20 13.60 15.23
N ASN A 135 6.32 14.06 14.68
CA ASN A 135 7.67 13.54 14.94
C ASN A 135 8.51 14.46 15.85
N ARG A 136 7.91 15.50 16.42
CA ARG A 136 8.49 16.37 17.46
C ARG A 136 8.11 15.85 18.85
#